data_AF-W9IWS3-F1
#
_entry.id   AF-W9IWS3-F1
#
_cell.length_a   1.000
_cell.length_b   1.000
_cell.length_c   1.000
_cell.angle_alpha   90.00
_cell.angle_beta   90.00
_cell.angle_gamma   90.00
#
_symmetry.space_group_name_H-M   'P 1'
#
loop_
_entity.id
_entity.type
_entity.pdbx_description
1 polymer ?
#
loop_
_entity_poly.entity_id
_entity_poly.type
_entity_poly.pdbx_seq_one_letter_code
_entity_poly.pdbx_strand_id
1 'polypeptide(L)'
;MHAQRNIPGRVALSSISLLLLSLLLLHSSFIPSFHLSSWDSPVIGLDDDFRNSLPLDLLVKREDAKVDVFKKALDKGKGLLCDMGKSQEELEEENGKSMESPSYLQQSGIEEIEGWEIEGDPQPSFKDYLDEALAALGVSDDLHHQSWIHTSGGIISTTNPGDLASGTSGQDTGAYFRNSFVVNPGVIIADVNYAVSAATGGNDGKMTVTHLKKWSDATWMQWDRVCTEAGGDVKDLKYIIRSKIENHTTLEIILKAILSRHNRNPRRNKKTIGTWRSKITFTAAKDKEEFPAILGSPNGAGAAFMLINHKKRLGVKTIKRIDVFVPEGSFEVTETDVEEKHEKWNVMMLMYIVNP
;
A
#
# COMPACT_ATOMS: atom_id res chain seq x y z
N MET A 1 -88.64 -35.56 -3.36
CA MET A 1 -88.92 -36.73 -4.24
C MET A 1 -87.72 -36.98 -5.11
N HIS A 2 -87.40 -38.25 -5.32
CA HIS A 2 -86.27 -38.84 -6.06
C HIS A 2 -84.87 -38.80 -5.42
N ALA A 3 -84.62 -39.94 -4.75
CA ALA A 3 -83.33 -40.54 -4.44
C ALA A 3 -82.78 -41.34 -5.65
N GLN A 4 -81.56 -41.88 -5.42
CA GLN A 4 -80.78 -42.91 -6.16
C GLN A 4 -79.58 -42.32 -6.91
N ARG A 5 -78.37 -42.90 -6.89
CA ARG A 5 -77.89 -44.22 -6.43
C ARG A 5 -76.35 -44.17 -6.33
N ASN A 6 -75.79 -45.30 -5.95
CA ASN A 6 -74.60 -45.47 -5.15
C ASN A 6 -73.61 -46.43 -5.88
N ILE A 7 -72.30 -46.29 -5.64
CA ILE A 7 -71.22 -47.34 -5.68
C ILE A 7 -70.67 -47.67 -7.11
N PRO A 8 -69.52 -48.38 -7.27
CA PRO A 8 -68.12 -47.92 -7.27
C PRO A 8 -67.32 -48.42 -8.51
N GLY A 9 -66.07 -47.98 -8.67
CA GLY A 9 -65.17 -48.55 -9.69
C GLY A 9 -63.71 -48.44 -9.27
N ARG A 10 -63.05 -49.59 -9.16
CA ARG A 10 -61.72 -49.82 -8.60
C ARG A 10 -60.65 -49.85 -9.72
N VAL A 11 -59.44 -49.38 -9.38
CA VAL A 11 -58.09 -49.88 -9.80
C VAL A 11 -57.38 -49.25 -11.01
N ALA A 12 -56.06 -49.07 -10.79
CA ALA A 12 -54.92 -48.74 -11.67
C ALA A 12 -54.61 -47.23 -11.76
N LEU A 13 -53.44 -46.68 -11.42
CA LEU A 13 -52.03 -47.12 -11.36
C LEU A 13 -51.33 -46.36 -10.21
N SER A 14 -50.69 -46.99 -9.24
CA SER A 14 -49.26 -47.37 -9.24
C SER A 14 -48.32 -46.33 -9.87
N SER A 15 -47.39 -45.85 -9.03
CA SER A 15 -46.01 -45.44 -9.35
C SER A 15 -45.78 -44.20 -10.21
N ILE A 16 -45.92 -43.00 -9.63
CA ILE A 16 -45.05 -41.84 -9.91
C ILE A 16 -44.78 -41.08 -8.60
N SER A 17 -44.17 -41.77 -7.65
CA SER A 17 -43.43 -41.17 -6.55
C SER A 17 -41.98 -41.55 -6.80
N LEU A 18 -41.22 -40.65 -7.44
CA LEU A 18 -39.73 -40.61 -7.52
C LEU A 18 -39.16 -39.71 -8.64
N LEU A 19 -39.98 -38.99 -9.43
CA LEU A 19 -39.48 -38.15 -10.54
C LEU A 19 -39.52 -36.63 -10.32
N LEU A 20 -39.89 -36.16 -9.12
CA LEU A 20 -39.83 -34.73 -8.76
C LEU A 20 -38.75 -34.39 -7.71
N LEU A 21 -38.01 -35.39 -7.22
CA LEU A 21 -36.83 -35.17 -6.36
C LEU A 21 -35.49 -35.28 -7.11
N SER A 22 -35.50 -35.65 -8.40
CA SER A 22 -34.30 -35.74 -9.24
C SER A 22 -33.99 -34.49 -10.06
N LEU A 23 -34.89 -33.48 -10.04
CA LEU A 23 -34.69 -32.19 -10.73
C LEU A 23 -34.13 -31.09 -9.82
N LEU A 24 -33.91 -31.36 -8.54
CA LEU A 24 -33.28 -30.45 -7.57
C LEU A 24 -31.83 -30.84 -7.22
N LEU A 25 -31.25 -31.85 -7.89
CA LEU A 25 -29.85 -32.28 -7.73
C LEU A 25 -29.05 -32.27 -9.04
N LEU A 26 -29.50 -31.51 -10.05
CA LEU A 26 -28.86 -31.40 -11.37
C LEU A 26 -28.67 -29.95 -11.85
N HIS A 27 -28.57 -28.98 -10.94
CA HIS A 27 -28.09 -27.61 -11.25
C HIS A 27 -26.83 -27.23 -10.46
N SER A 28 -26.18 -28.20 -9.81
CA SER A 28 -24.92 -28.01 -9.08
C SER A 28 -23.78 -28.75 -9.77
N SER A 29 -23.42 -28.32 -10.97
CA SER A 29 -22.19 -28.75 -11.65
C SER A 29 -21.88 -27.86 -12.86
N PHE A 30 -21.70 -26.56 -12.59
CA PHE A 30 -20.83 -25.71 -13.39
C PHE A 30 -19.89 -25.00 -12.42
N ILE A 31 -18.86 -25.75 -12.01
CA ILE A 31 -17.63 -25.15 -11.47
C ILE A 31 -16.86 -24.73 -12.72
N PRO A 32 -16.66 -23.42 -13.00
CA PRO A 32 -15.67 -23.04 -13.98
C PRO A 32 -14.33 -23.56 -13.46
N SER A 33 -13.66 -24.38 -14.26
CA SER A 33 -12.32 -24.87 -13.99
C SER A 33 -11.42 -23.68 -13.68
N PHE A 34 -11.14 -23.46 -12.39
CA PHE A 34 -10.12 -22.52 -11.95
C PHE A 34 -8.80 -23.02 -12.51
N HIS A 35 -8.29 -22.34 -13.53
CA HIS A 35 -6.87 -22.37 -13.82
C HIS A 35 -6.19 -21.68 -12.64
N LEU A 36 -5.78 -22.48 -11.66
CA LEU A 36 -4.70 -22.16 -10.72
C LEU A 36 -3.45 -21.95 -11.55
N SER A 37 -3.27 -20.73 -12.05
CA SER A 37 -1.97 -20.28 -12.51
C SER A 37 -1.20 -19.86 -11.27
N SER A 38 -0.40 -20.79 -10.73
CA SER A 38 0.73 -20.45 -9.87
C SER A 38 1.64 -19.51 -10.65
N TRP A 39 1.57 -18.22 -10.35
CA TRP A 39 2.53 -17.25 -10.85
C TRP A 39 3.39 -16.80 -9.68
N ASP A 40 4.36 -17.66 -9.36
CA ASP A 40 5.67 -17.20 -8.94
C ASP A 40 6.22 -16.35 -10.10
N SER A 41 6.11 -15.04 -9.99
CA SER A 41 6.79 -14.10 -10.86
C SER A 41 7.20 -12.90 -10.02
N PRO A 42 8.51 -12.63 -9.85
CA PRO A 42 8.96 -11.44 -9.18
C PRO A 42 8.69 -10.26 -10.11
N VAL A 43 7.49 -9.70 -10.06
CA VAL A 43 7.17 -8.48 -10.79
C VAL A 43 7.85 -7.34 -10.04
N ILE A 44 8.90 -6.79 -10.65
CA ILE A 44 9.62 -5.60 -10.21
C ILE A 44 8.65 -4.41 -10.29
N GLY A 45 7.89 -4.20 -9.22
CA GLY A 45 7.06 -3.03 -9.03
C GLY A 45 7.94 -1.84 -8.68
N LEU A 46 8.41 -1.11 -9.70
CA LEU A 46 8.84 0.27 -9.49
C LEU A 46 7.58 1.08 -9.21
N ASP A 47 7.41 1.57 -7.98
CA ASP A 47 6.45 2.65 -7.74
C ASP A 47 6.82 3.82 -8.67
N ASP A 48 5.86 4.25 -9.48
CA ASP A 48 6.03 5.28 -10.52
C ASP A 48 6.32 6.68 -9.93
N ASP A 49 6.40 6.78 -8.61
CA ASP A 49 7.00 7.88 -7.85
C ASP A 49 8.47 8.15 -8.21
N PHE A 50 9.10 7.28 -9.02
CA PHE A 50 10.42 7.51 -9.62
C PHE A 50 10.41 8.30 -10.93
N ARG A 51 9.25 8.54 -11.56
CA ARG A 51 9.16 9.24 -12.86
C ARG A 51 8.75 10.70 -12.76
N ASN A 52 8.17 11.16 -11.66
CA ASN A 52 7.60 12.51 -11.55
C ASN A 52 8.59 13.64 -11.21
N SER A 53 9.88 13.47 -11.47
CA SER A 53 10.85 14.58 -11.40
C SER A 53 11.52 14.80 -12.76
N LEU A 54 11.02 15.82 -13.46
CA LEU A 54 11.54 16.50 -14.67
C LEU A 54 11.06 15.97 -16.04
N PRO A 55 10.74 16.87 -17.00
CA PRO A 55 10.29 16.50 -18.34
C PRO A 55 11.47 15.91 -19.11
N LEU A 56 11.37 14.61 -19.43
CA LEU A 56 12.30 13.92 -20.32
C LEU A 56 11.91 14.25 -21.76
N ASP A 57 12.58 15.25 -22.32
CA ASP A 57 12.67 15.39 -23.76
C ASP A 57 14.08 14.98 -24.23
N LEU A 58 14.09 14.28 -25.37
CA LEU A 58 15.22 13.89 -26.21
C LEU A 58 16.05 12.63 -25.84
N LEU A 59 15.61 11.55 -26.50
CA LEU A 59 16.38 10.42 -27.02
C LEU A 59 17.88 10.70 -27.24
N VAL A 60 18.75 9.96 -26.53
CA VAL A 60 20.10 9.62 -27.01
C VAL A 60 20.40 8.17 -26.64
N LYS A 61 20.67 7.34 -27.66
CA LYS A 61 21.35 6.05 -27.52
C LYS A 61 22.72 6.28 -26.86
N ARG A 62 22.84 5.97 -25.58
CA ARG A 62 24.12 5.66 -24.94
C ARG A 62 23.94 4.32 -24.24
N GLU A 63 24.89 3.43 -24.48
CA GLU A 63 25.11 2.19 -23.73
C GLU A 63 24.80 2.43 -22.24
N ASP A 64 23.71 1.81 -21.76
CA ASP A 64 23.06 2.19 -20.50
C ASP A 64 24.02 2.00 -19.33
N ALA A 65 24.63 3.10 -18.88
CA ALA A 65 25.30 3.11 -17.59
C ALA A 65 24.28 2.65 -16.54
N LYS A 66 24.54 1.50 -15.89
CA LYS A 66 23.68 0.93 -14.84
C LYS A 66 23.25 2.07 -13.91
N VAL A 67 21.96 2.41 -13.92
CA VAL A 67 21.41 3.53 -13.15
C VAL A 67 21.82 3.35 -11.70
N ASP A 68 22.51 4.33 -11.09
CA ASP A 68 22.82 4.28 -9.67
C ASP A 68 21.56 4.60 -8.86
N VAL A 69 20.80 3.53 -8.59
CA VAL A 69 19.54 3.54 -7.85
C VAL A 69 19.68 4.27 -6.51
N PHE A 70 20.80 4.05 -5.81
CA PHE A 70 21.05 4.70 -4.52
C PHE A 70 21.28 6.19 -4.64
N LYS A 71 22.05 6.64 -5.65
CA LYS A 71 22.25 8.08 -5.87
C LYS A 71 20.93 8.77 -6.24
N LYS A 72 20.10 8.13 -7.08
CA LYS A 72 18.77 8.64 -7.43
C LYS A 72 17.88 8.76 -6.19
N ALA A 73 17.86 7.73 -5.35
CA ALA A 73 17.09 7.74 -4.09
C ALA A 73 17.63 8.79 -3.11
N LEU A 74 18.95 8.94 -2.99
CA LEU A 74 19.59 9.97 -2.17
C LEU A 74 19.13 11.38 -2.57
N ASP A 75 19.15 11.69 -3.87
CA ASP A 75 18.76 13.02 -4.36
C ASP A 75 17.27 13.27 -4.14
N LYS A 76 16.43 12.28 -4.46
CA LYS A 76 14.98 12.33 -4.20
C LYS A 76 14.71 12.54 -2.71
N GLY A 77 15.32 11.76 -1.84
CA GLY A 77 15.11 11.83 -0.40
C GLY A 77 15.60 13.13 0.24
N LYS A 78 16.64 13.76 -0.31
CA LYS A 78 17.05 15.12 0.10
C LYS A 78 15.96 16.14 -0.22
N GLY A 79 15.36 16.06 -1.41
CA GLY A 79 14.22 16.90 -1.80
C GLY A 79 13.03 16.67 -0.87
N LEU A 80 12.62 15.41 -0.71
CA LEU A 80 11.51 15.03 0.17
C LEU A 80 11.70 15.50 1.61
N LEU A 81 12.91 15.38 2.16
CA LEU A 81 13.20 15.84 3.52
C LEU A 81 13.03 17.37 3.66
N CYS A 82 13.39 18.13 2.62
CA CYS A 82 13.17 19.57 2.56
C CYS A 82 11.68 19.89 2.49
N ASP A 83 10.96 19.27 1.56
CA ASP A 83 9.56 19.58 1.27
C ASP A 83 8.61 19.16 2.41
N MET A 84 8.92 18.08 3.12
CA MET A 84 8.21 17.72 4.36
C MET A 84 8.29 18.83 5.42
N GLY A 85 9.42 19.55 5.51
CA GLY A 85 9.63 20.60 6.50
C GLY A 85 8.95 21.94 6.18
N LYS A 86 8.54 22.16 4.92
CA LYS A 86 7.90 23.39 4.48
C LYS A 86 6.39 23.38 4.70
N SER A 87 5.81 24.55 4.88
CA SER A 87 4.36 24.79 4.80
C SER A 87 3.84 24.59 3.38
N GLN A 88 2.52 24.50 3.24
CA GLN A 88 1.89 24.36 1.93
C GLN A 88 2.05 25.64 1.09
N GLU A 89 2.00 26.80 1.74
CA GLU A 89 2.20 28.10 1.12
C GLU A 89 3.62 28.25 0.55
N GLU A 90 4.64 27.86 1.32
CA GLU A 90 6.04 27.87 0.84
C GLU A 90 6.25 26.94 -0.35
N LEU A 91 5.66 25.73 -0.34
CA LEU A 91 5.76 24.81 -1.46
C LEU A 91 5.05 25.33 -2.71
N GLU A 92 3.93 26.02 -2.55
CA GLU A 92 3.18 26.58 -3.67
C GLU A 92 3.90 27.77 -4.29
N GLU A 93 4.53 28.62 -3.47
CA GLU A 93 5.41 29.70 -3.93
C GLU A 93 6.60 29.16 -4.73
N GLU A 94 7.26 28.11 -4.23
CA GLU A 94 8.45 27.52 -4.88
C GLU A 94 8.11 26.76 -6.17
N ASN A 95 7.01 26.00 -6.17
CA ASN A 95 6.65 25.15 -7.31
C ASN A 95 5.72 25.83 -8.32
N GLY A 96 5.19 27.01 -8.00
CA GLY A 96 4.18 27.70 -8.80
C GLY A 96 2.82 26.99 -8.84
N LYS A 97 2.64 25.94 -8.01
CA LYS A 97 1.40 25.17 -7.87
C LYS A 97 1.36 24.48 -6.52
N SER A 98 0.15 24.23 -6.03
CA SER A 98 -0.04 23.45 -4.82
C SER A 98 0.54 22.04 -4.96
N MET A 99 1.17 21.58 -3.89
CA MET A 99 1.61 20.20 -3.72
C MET A 99 0.54 19.35 -3.02
N GLU A 100 -0.59 19.93 -2.62
CA GLU A 100 -1.71 19.16 -2.09
C GLU A 100 -2.28 18.24 -3.17
N SER A 101 -2.67 17.04 -2.75
CA SER A 101 -3.50 16.20 -3.61
C SER A 101 -4.83 16.91 -3.88
N PRO A 102 -5.45 16.64 -5.05
CA PRO A 102 -6.76 17.18 -5.38
C PRO A 102 -7.79 16.96 -4.26
N SER A 103 -8.76 17.86 -4.13
CA SER A 103 -9.72 17.84 -3.01
C SER A 103 -10.49 16.52 -2.87
N TYR A 104 -10.76 15.82 -3.97
CA TYR A 104 -11.43 14.52 -3.98
C TYR A 104 -10.56 13.36 -3.45
N LEU A 105 -9.26 13.57 -3.23
CA LEU A 105 -8.35 12.63 -2.56
C LEU A 105 -8.01 13.06 -1.12
N GLN A 106 -8.62 14.14 -0.61
CA GLN A 106 -8.34 14.65 0.73
C GLN A 106 -9.22 14.01 1.81
N GLN A 107 -10.27 13.29 1.43
CA GLN A 107 -11.24 12.61 2.28
C GLN A 107 -11.69 11.31 1.61
N SER A 108 -12.16 10.34 2.41
CA SER A 108 -12.85 9.16 1.89
C SER A 108 -14.17 9.52 1.20
N GLY A 109 -14.54 8.77 0.16
CA GLY A 109 -15.79 8.82 -0.56
C GLY A 109 -15.65 8.43 -2.04
N ILE A 110 -14.60 8.91 -2.73
CA ILE A 110 -14.42 8.64 -4.16
C ILE A 110 -14.07 7.19 -4.44
N GLU A 111 -13.45 6.49 -3.49
CA GLU A 111 -13.04 5.09 -3.63
C GLU A 111 -14.24 4.20 -4.00
N GLU A 112 -15.39 4.38 -3.36
CA GLU A 112 -16.59 3.58 -3.62
C GLU A 112 -17.17 3.83 -5.02
N ILE A 113 -17.13 5.09 -5.47
CA ILE A 113 -17.62 5.51 -6.79
C ILE A 113 -16.70 4.98 -7.90
N GLU A 114 -15.40 5.01 -7.65
CA GLU A 114 -14.36 4.63 -8.61
C GLU A 114 -13.97 3.17 -8.49
N GLY A 115 -14.82 2.32 -7.91
CA GLY A 115 -14.72 0.88 -8.02
C GLY A 115 -13.74 0.20 -7.06
N TRP A 116 -13.37 0.87 -5.98
CA TRP A 116 -12.68 0.25 -4.86
C TRP A 116 -13.70 -0.42 -3.93
N GLU A 117 -13.52 -1.72 -3.76
CA GLU A 117 -14.27 -2.53 -2.83
C GLU A 117 -13.53 -2.58 -1.50
N ILE A 118 -14.26 -2.33 -0.40
CA ILE A 118 -13.73 -2.42 0.96
C ILE A 118 -13.99 -3.83 1.48
N GLU A 119 -12.94 -4.63 1.59
CA GLU A 119 -13.03 -5.99 2.15
C GLU A 119 -13.11 -5.93 3.68
N GLY A 120 -14.04 -6.69 4.26
CA GLY A 120 -14.18 -6.81 5.70
C GLY A 120 -13.12 -7.72 6.33
N ASP A 121 -12.52 -7.24 7.43
CA ASP A 121 -11.64 -7.98 8.36
C ASP A 121 -10.52 -8.83 7.72
N PRO A 122 -9.63 -8.23 6.90
CA PRO A 122 -8.48 -8.94 6.37
C PRO A 122 -7.49 -9.26 7.49
N GLN A 123 -7.18 -10.55 7.68
CA GLN A 123 -6.09 -10.94 8.58
C GLN A 123 -4.77 -10.33 8.08
N PRO A 124 -4.07 -9.50 8.89
CA PRO A 124 -2.87 -8.82 8.45
C PRO A 124 -1.74 -9.79 8.11
N SER A 125 -1.03 -9.54 7.02
CA SER A 125 0.07 -10.38 6.54
C SER A 125 1.31 -10.31 7.44
N PHE A 126 1.42 -9.25 8.24
CA PHE A 126 2.46 -9.08 9.24
C PHE A 126 2.25 -9.92 10.50
N LYS A 127 1.06 -10.49 10.74
CA LYS A 127 0.81 -11.39 11.89
C LYS A 127 1.29 -10.77 13.23
N ASP A 128 2.07 -11.51 14.01
CA ASP A 128 2.69 -11.13 15.29
C ASP A 128 4.07 -10.47 15.14
N TYR A 129 4.55 -10.26 13.91
CA TYR A 129 5.89 -9.75 13.62
C TYR A 129 6.16 -8.34 14.16
N LEU A 130 5.11 -7.59 14.45
CA LEU A 130 5.19 -6.21 14.93
C LEU A 130 4.90 -6.08 16.43
N ASP A 131 4.47 -7.14 17.12
CA ASP A 131 4.01 -7.08 18.52
C ASP A 131 5.03 -6.40 19.44
N GLU A 132 6.30 -6.78 19.33
CA GLU A 132 7.35 -6.20 20.17
C GLU A 132 7.57 -4.70 19.86
N ALA A 133 7.52 -4.33 18.59
CA ALA A 133 7.68 -2.94 18.17
C ALA A 133 6.48 -2.09 18.61
N LEU A 134 5.25 -2.58 18.38
CA LEU A 134 4.01 -1.91 18.75
C LEU A 134 3.91 -1.74 20.28
N ALA A 135 4.20 -2.78 21.05
CA ALA A 135 4.24 -2.70 22.51
C ALA A 135 5.24 -1.63 23.00
N ALA A 136 6.42 -1.54 22.37
CA ALA A 136 7.41 -0.52 22.71
C ALA A 136 7.00 0.92 22.31
N LEU A 137 6.06 1.06 21.37
CA LEU A 137 5.45 2.34 20.99
C LEU A 137 4.23 2.70 21.88
N GLY A 138 3.80 1.80 22.77
CA GLY A 138 2.63 2.00 23.62
C GLY A 138 1.29 1.81 22.89
N VAL A 139 1.30 1.03 21.81
CA VAL A 139 0.08 0.62 21.08
C VAL A 139 -0.67 -0.42 21.89
N SER A 140 -1.99 -0.24 22.04
CA SER A 140 -2.91 -1.30 22.48
C SER A 140 -3.40 -2.13 21.30
N ASP A 141 -3.94 -3.33 21.56
CA ASP A 141 -4.43 -4.29 20.55
C ASP A 141 -5.64 -3.80 19.71
N ASP A 142 -5.93 -2.50 19.68
CA ASP A 142 -7.00 -1.86 18.92
C ASP A 142 -6.50 -1.45 17.53
N LEU A 143 -6.30 -2.45 16.67
CA LEU A 143 -5.93 -2.23 15.28
C LEU A 143 -7.19 -2.12 14.41
N HIS A 144 -7.27 -1.05 13.62
CA HIS A 144 -8.27 -0.89 12.58
C HIS A 144 -7.67 -1.34 11.24
N HIS A 145 -8.24 -2.37 10.63
CA HIS A 145 -7.78 -2.90 9.34
C HIS A 145 -8.60 -2.30 8.19
N GLN A 146 -7.93 -1.89 7.12
CA GLN A 146 -8.56 -1.45 5.87
C GLN A 146 -7.95 -2.22 4.71
N SER A 147 -8.78 -2.91 3.91
CA SER A 147 -8.38 -3.52 2.63
C SER A 147 -9.25 -2.96 1.54
N TRP A 148 -8.63 -2.20 0.64
CA TRP A 148 -9.29 -1.65 -0.54
C TRP A 148 -8.76 -2.40 -1.76
N ILE A 149 -9.64 -2.98 -2.57
CA ILE A 149 -9.29 -3.72 -3.79
C ILE A 149 -10.07 -3.16 -4.99
N HIS A 150 -9.39 -2.97 -6.12
CA HIS A 150 -9.97 -2.34 -7.30
C HIS A 150 -10.27 -3.36 -8.42
N THR A 151 -11.44 -4.00 -8.30
CA THR A 151 -11.91 -5.09 -9.17
C THR A 151 -13.16 -4.77 -9.99
N SER A 152 -13.80 -3.61 -9.77
CA SER A 152 -15.08 -3.28 -10.43
C SER A 152 -14.98 -2.14 -11.46
N GLY A 153 -13.83 -1.47 -11.58
CA GLY A 153 -13.56 -0.39 -12.54
C GLY A 153 -14.31 0.93 -12.27
N GLY A 154 -15.50 0.85 -11.68
CA GLY A 154 -16.28 1.99 -11.20
C GLY A 154 -16.73 2.96 -12.29
N ILE A 155 -17.19 4.13 -11.86
CA ILE A 155 -17.57 5.25 -12.71
C ILE A 155 -16.53 6.35 -12.56
N ILE A 156 -15.78 6.62 -13.63
CA ILE A 156 -14.66 7.55 -13.65
C ILE A 156 -15.02 8.78 -14.51
N SER A 157 -15.00 9.96 -13.91
CA SER A 157 -15.15 11.22 -14.63
C SER A 157 -13.83 11.98 -14.67
N THR A 158 -13.30 12.22 -15.86
CA THR A 158 -12.02 12.94 -16.04
C THR A 158 -12.14 14.44 -15.79
N THR A 159 -13.35 14.99 -15.83
CA THR A 159 -13.61 16.42 -15.62
C THR A 159 -14.06 16.73 -14.19
N ASN A 160 -14.88 15.86 -13.60
CA ASN A 160 -15.43 16.02 -12.26
C ASN A 160 -15.30 14.71 -11.46
N PRO A 161 -14.12 14.37 -10.92
CA PRO A 161 -13.92 13.13 -10.18
C PRO A 161 -14.96 12.95 -9.05
N GLY A 162 -15.54 11.75 -8.96
CA GLY A 162 -16.67 11.44 -8.06
C GLY A 162 -18.07 11.81 -8.60
N ASP A 163 -18.20 12.48 -9.75
CA ASP A 163 -19.50 12.76 -10.38
C ASP A 163 -19.97 11.57 -11.24
N LEU A 164 -21.02 10.89 -10.75
CA LEU A 164 -21.65 9.77 -11.42
C LEU A 164 -22.29 10.14 -12.77
N ALA A 165 -22.77 11.38 -12.93
CA ALA A 165 -23.52 11.79 -14.10
C ALA A 165 -22.61 12.06 -15.32
N SER A 166 -21.39 12.55 -15.07
CA SER A 166 -20.39 12.83 -16.11
C SER A 166 -19.32 11.74 -16.24
N GLY A 167 -19.48 10.63 -15.51
CA GLY A 167 -18.52 9.54 -15.52
C GLY A 167 -18.74 8.54 -16.66
N THR A 168 -17.67 7.78 -16.94
CA THR A 168 -17.67 6.64 -17.86
C THR A 168 -17.21 5.40 -17.11
N SER A 169 -17.56 4.21 -17.61
CA SER A 169 -17.08 2.96 -16.99
C SER A 169 -15.55 2.93 -17.01
N GLY A 170 -14.94 2.82 -15.83
CA GLY A 170 -13.52 2.56 -15.71
C GLY A 170 -13.18 1.10 -15.94
N GLN A 171 -11.90 0.83 -16.14
CA GLN A 171 -11.34 -0.51 -16.24
C GLN A 171 -10.89 -0.97 -14.86
N ASP A 172 -11.08 -2.25 -14.56
CA ASP A 172 -10.48 -2.86 -13.38
C ASP A 172 -8.95 -2.82 -13.49
N THR A 173 -8.29 -2.72 -12.34
CA THR A 173 -6.82 -2.63 -12.31
C THR A 173 -6.20 -3.79 -11.56
N GLY A 174 -6.95 -4.45 -10.67
CA GLY A 174 -6.41 -5.46 -9.76
C GLY A 174 -5.50 -4.87 -8.68
N ALA A 175 -5.44 -3.53 -8.55
CA ALA A 175 -4.69 -2.85 -7.51
C ALA A 175 -5.34 -3.09 -6.14
N TYR A 176 -4.52 -3.06 -5.08
CA TYR A 176 -5.03 -3.17 -3.73
C TYR A 176 -4.16 -2.42 -2.72
N PHE A 177 -4.80 -1.88 -1.67
CA PHE A 177 -4.15 -1.19 -0.57
C PHE A 177 -4.65 -1.76 0.75
N ARG A 178 -3.79 -2.54 1.42
CA ARG A 178 -4.07 -3.17 2.72
C ARG A 178 -3.17 -2.56 3.78
N ASN A 179 -3.80 -1.87 4.72
CA ASN A 179 -3.12 -1.16 5.78
C ASN A 179 -3.85 -1.36 7.11
N SER A 180 -3.10 -1.23 8.21
CA SER A 180 -3.66 -1.25 9.56
C SER A 180 -3.32 0.04 10.28
N PHE A 181 -4.19 0.46 11.18
CA PHE A 181 -4.14 1.77 11.80
C PHE A 181 -4.37 1.68 13.29
N VAL A 182 -3.68 2.52 14.05
CA VAL A 182 -3.91 2.70 15.48
C VAL A 182 -4.02 4.19 15.74
N VAL A 183 -5.20 4.65 16.15
CA VAL A 183 -5.48 6.09 16.34
C VAL A 183 -4.63 6.68 17.45
N ASN A 184 -4.52 5.99 18.59
CA ASN A 184 -3.68 6.37 19.71
C ASN A 184 -2.65 5.27 19.95
N PRO A 185 -1.35 5.49 19.69
CA PRO A 185 -0.66 6.77 19.65
C PRO A 185 -0.55 7.48 18.28
N GLY A 186 -1.11 6.92 17.22
CA GLY A 186 -1.02 7.46 15.86
C GLY A 186 -0.02 6.67 15.01
N VAL A 187 -0.45 5.47 14.58
CA VAL A 187 0.37 4.52 13.81
C VAL A 187 -0.36 4.13 12.53
N ILE A 188 0.38 4.15 11.43
CA ILE A 188 0.00 3.52 10.17
C ILE A 188 0.93 2.33 9.95
N ILE A 189 0.37 1.18 9.59
CA ILE A 189 1.10 -0.03 9.22
C ILE A 189 0.75 -0.34 7.77
N ALA A 190 1.70 -0.11 6.88
CA ALA A 190 1.59 -0.48 5.49
C ALA A 190 1.92 -1.96 5.32
N ASP A 191 0.87 -2.76 5.07
CA ASP A 191 0.98 -4.21 4.96
C ASP A 191 1.20 -4.61 3.50
N VAL A 192 0.18 -5.11 2.80
CA VAL A 192 0.29 -5.55 1.41
C VAL A 192 -0.32 -4.51 0.48
N ASN A 193 0.51 -3.92 -0.38
CA ASN A 193 0.10 -2.80 -1.22
C ASN A 193 0.62 -2.97 -2.64
N TYR A 194 -0.27 -2.84 -3.62
CA TYR A 194 0.01 -2.98 -5.03
C TYR A 194 -0.69 -1.86 -5.81
N ALA A 195 0.11 -0.87 -6.22
CA ALA A 195 -0.39 0.36 -6.84
C ALA A 195 -0.92 0.13 -8.27
N VAL A 196 -1.77 1.05 -8.73
CA VAL A 196 -2.46 0.96 -10.02
C VAL A 196 -1.49 0.86 -11.21
N SER A 197 -0.41 1.65 -11.22
CA SER A 197 0.58 1.58 -12.29
C SER A 197 1.27 0.21 -12.33
N ALA A 198 1.62 -0.36 -11.17
CA ALA A 198 2.20 -1.70 -11.11
C ALA A 198 1.21 -2.77 -11.59
N ALA A 199 -0.04 -2.71 -11.13
CA ALA A 199 -1.08 -3.69 -11.46
C ALA A 199 -1.48 -3.69 -12.94
N THR A 200 -1.37 -2.54 -13.60
CA THR A 200 -1.64 -2.37 -15.04
C THR A 200 -0.40 -2.54 -15.92
N GLY A 201 0.76 -2.89 -15.35
CA GLY A 201 2.03 -2.96 -16.07
C GLY A 201 2.47 -1.62 -16.69
N GLY A 202 2.12 -0.51 -16.05
CA GLY A 202 2.43 0.86 -16.46
C GLY A 202 1.55 1.41 -17.58
N ASN A 203 0.39 0.81 -17.83
CA ASN A 203 -0.54 1.25 -18.88
C ASN A 203 -1.70 2.10 -18.37
N ASP A 204 -1.73 2.46 -17.08
CA ASP A 204 -2.78 3.28 -16.46
C ASP A 204 -2.95 4.68 -17.09
N GLY A 205 -1.95 5.20 -17.80
CA GLY A 205 -2.07 6.43 -18.58
C GLY A 205 -2.80 6.27 -19.92
N LYS A 206 -3.04 5.04 -20.37
CA LYS A 206 -3.76 4.69 -21.60
C LYS A 206 -5.15 4.11 -21.34
N MET A 207 -5.48 3.90 -20.06
CA MET A 207 -6.73 3.30 -19.60
C MET A 207 -7.54 4.35 -18.85
N THR A 208 -8.86 4.27 -18.93
CA THR A 208 -9.74 5.00 -17.99
C THR A 208 -9.76 4.21 -16.69
N VAL A 209 -9.04 4.67 -15.67
CA VAL A 209 -8.94 4.02 -14.36
C VAL A 209 -9.17 5.03 -13.24
N THR A 210 -9.44 4.55 -12.03
CA THR A 210 -9.50 5.32 -10.78
C THR A 210 -8.44 6.42 -10.68
N HIS A 211 -8.83 7.56 -10.12
CA HIS A 211 -7.92 8.65 -9.75
C HIS A 211 -7.10 8.31 -8.51
N LEU A 212 -7.63 7.47 -7.62
CA LEU A 212 -6.87 6.90 -6.51
C LEU A 212 -5.87 5.87 -7.06
N LYS A 213 -4.63 6.30 -7.30
CA LYS A 213 -3.60 5.47 -7.96
C LYS A 213 -2.44 5.10 -7.06
N LYS A 214 -2.16 5.93 -6.07
CA LYS A 214 -0.93 5.90 -5.26
C LYS A 214 -1.22 5.47 -3.83
N TRP A 215 -0.23 4.82 -3.24
CA TRP A 215 -0.29 4.41 -1.84
C TRP A 215 -0.43 5.61 -0.89
N SER A 216 0.23 6.74 -1.18
CA SER A 216 0.18 7.95 -0.34
C SER A 216 -1.25 8.48 -0.16
N ASP A 217 -1.99 8.61 -1.27
CA ASP A 217 -3.37 9.10 -1.28
C ASP A 217 -4.32 8.07 -0.65
N ALA A 218 -4.18 6.79 -1.02
CA ALA A 218 -5.04 5.72 -0.49
C ALA A 218 -4.88 5.56 1.02
N THR A 219 -3.65 5.58 1.50
CA THR A 219 -3.36 5.47 2.94
C THR A 219 -3.80 6.70 3.70
N TRP A 220 -3.67 7.89 3.11
CA TRP A 220 -4.24 9.10 3.70
C TRP A 220 -5.75 9.00 3.85
N MET A 221 -6.47 8.62 2.80
CA MET A 221 -7.92 8.50 2.85
C MET A 221 -8.37 7.43 3.86
N GLN A 222 -7.66 6.29 3.93
CA GLN A 222 -7.90 5.27 4.96
C GLN A 222 -7.61 5.78 6.38
N TRP A 223 -6.52 6.53 6.59
CA TRP A 223 -6.18 7.12 7.88
C TRP A 223 -7.23 8.15 8.33
N ASP A 224 -7.66 9.01 7.41
CA ASP A 224 -8.72 9.98 7.64
C ASP A 224 -10.04 9.31 8.04
N ARG A 225 -10.42 8.26 7.31
CA ARG A 225 -11.61 7.46 7.60
C ARG A 225 -11.54 6.84 9.00
N VAL A 226 -10.44 6.16 9.33
CA VAL A 226 -10.26 5.52 10.64
C VAL A 226 -10.27 6.57 11.77
N CYS A 227 -9.57 7.69 11.61
CA CYS A 227 -9.61 8.77 12.61
C CYS A 227 -11.04 9.30 12.81
N THR A 228 -11.78 9.50 11.72
CA THR A 228 -13.16 9.98 11.78
C THR A 228 -14.07 8.99 12.49
N GLU A 229 -13.99 7.70 12.14
CA GLU A 229 -14.84 6.63 12.69
C GLU A 229 -14.53 6.35 14.17
N ALA A 230 -13.26 6.40 14.57
CA ALA A 230 -12.82 6.14 15.95
C ALA A 230 -12.69 7.41 16.82
N GLY A 231 -13.03 8.60 16.30
CA GLY A 231 -13.01 9.86 17.04
C GLY A 231 -11.61 10.42 17.36
N GLY A 232 -10.62 10.14 16.51
CA GLY A 232 -9.25 10.66 16.60
C GLY A 232 -8.99 11.91 15.77
N ASP A 233 -7.80 12.50 15.92
CA ASP A 233 -7.30 13.59 15.07
C ASP A 233 -6.21 13.07 14.12
N VAL A 234 -6.39 13.30 12.81
CA VAL A 234 -5.40 12.94 11.79
C VAL A 234 -4.00 13.51 12.07
N LYS A 235 -3.91 14.63 12.81
CA LYS A 235 -2.66 15.30 13.20
C LYS A 235 -1.84 14.55 14.25
N ASP A 236 -2.45 13.58 14.93
CA ASP A 236 -1.80 12.77 15.97
C ASP A 236 -0.91 11.67 15.39
N LEU A 237 -0.78 11.56 14.07
CA LEU A 237 0.13 10.64 13.40
C LEU A 237 1.59 10.84 13.88
N LYS A 238 2.18 9.76 14.41
CA LYS A 238 3.55 9.71 14.94
C LYS A 238 4.43 8.67 14.25
N TYR A 239 3.84 7.63 13.67
CA TYR A 239 4.59 6.49 13.16
C TYR A 239 4.00 5.96 11.84
N ILE A 240 4.87 5.65 10.89
CA ILE A 240 4.53 4.82 9.73
C ILE A 240 5.47 3.61 9.71
N ILE A 241 4.90 2.42 9.70
CA ILE A 241 5.61 1.15 9.55
C ILE A 241 5.37 0.65 8.13
N ARG A 242 6.44 0.29 7.42
CA ARG A 242 6.36 -0.53 6.20
C ARG A 242 6.71 -1.94 6.62
N SER A 243 5.72 -2.83 6.68
CA SER A 243 5.95 -4.21 7.05
C SER A 243 6.33 -5.06 5.85
N LYS A 244 7.17 -6.08 6.09
CA LYS A 244 7.56 -7.12 5.12
C LYS A 244 7.89 -6.53 3.74
N ILE A 245 8.93 -5.70 3.70
CA ILE A 245 9.31 -5.02 2.47
C ILE A 245 9.78 -6.07 1.45
N GLU A 246 9.00 -6.25 0.39
CA GLU A 246 9.32 -7.10 -0.76
C GLU A 246 9.84 -6.28 -1.95
N ASN A 247 9.72 -4.94 -1.92
CA ASN A 247 10.20 -4.09 -3.00
C ASN A 247 11.74 -4.17 -3.10
N HIS A 248 12.24 -4.82 -4.17
CA HIS A 248 13.68 -5.04 -4.37
C HIS A 248 14.48 -3.74 -4.40
N THR A 249 13.96 -2.69 -5.01
CA THR A 249 14.64 -1.38 -5.05
C THR A 249 14.80 -0.80 -3.64
N THR A 250 13.77 -0.86 -2.80
CA THR A 250 13.88 -0.43 -1.41
C THR A 250 14.87 -1.29 -0.63
N LEU A 251 14.80 -2.62 -0.77
CA LEU A 251 15.74 -3.53 -0.11
C LEU A 251 17.19 -3.23 -0.52
N GLU A 252 17.48 -3.11 -1.82
CA GLU A 252 18.82 -2.77 -2.34
C GLU A 252 19.34 -1.48 -1.70
N ILE A 253 18.51 -0.44 -1.65
CA ILE A 253 18.86 0.85 -1.04
C ILE A 253 19.15 0.69 0.46
N ILE A 254 18.34 -0.06 1.20
CA ILE A 254 18.56 -0.34 2.63
C ILE A 254 19.87 -1.10 2.85
N LEU A 255 20.12 -2.16 2.09
CA LEU A 255 21.34 -2.96 2.19
C LEU A 255 22.58 -2.12 1.85
N LYS A 256 22.51 -1.30 0.79
CA LYS A 256 23.59 -0.38 0.40
C LYS A 256 23.82 0.71 1.45
N ALA A 257 22.76 1.24 2.06
CA ALA A 257 22.87 2.18 3.18
C ALA A 257 23.59 1.54 4.39
N ILE A 258 23.22 0.31 4.77
CA ILE A 258 23.86 -0.41 5.88
C ILE A 258 25.34 -0.64 5.61
N LEU A 259 25.70 -1.13 4.42
CA LEU A 259 27.10 -1.36 4.03
C LEU A 259 27.91 -0.07 3.95
N SER A 260 27.37 0.98 3.32
CA SER A 260 28.04 2.28 3.23
C SER A 260 28.36 2.83 4.62
N ARG A 261 27.35 2.85 5.51
CA ARG A 261 27.51 3.29 6.89
C ARG A 261 28.51 2.44 7.67
N HIS A 262 28.48 1.11 7.51
CA HIS A 262 29.45 0.21 8.12
C HIS A 262 30.86 0.53 7.65
N ASN A 263 31.08 0.61 6.33
CA ASN A 263 32.40 0.86 5.74
C ASN A 263 33.00 2.20 6.19
N ARG A 264 32.18 3.23 6.40
CA ARG A 264 32.62 4.52 6.96
C ARG A 264 33.12 4.41 8.40
N ASN A 265 32.56 3.50 9.22
CA ASN A 265 33.02 3.28 10.60
C ASN A 265 32.69 1.86 11.14
N PRO A 266 33.50 0.84 10.79
CA PRO A 266 33.18 -0.56 11.11
C PRO A 266 33.14 -0.87 12.61
N ARG A 267 33.84 -0.07 13.43
CA ARG A 267 33.88 -0.24 14.89
C ARG A 267 32.60 0.19 15.59
N ARG A 268 31.84 1.12 14.99
CA ARG A 268 30.61 1.69 15.59
C ARG A 268 29.34 1.26 14.89
N ASN A 269 29.41 1.01 13.59
CA ASN A 269 28.25 0.72 12.77
C ASN A 269 28.21 -0.78 12.47
N LYS A 270 27.13 -1.45 12.86
CA LYS A 270 26.93 -2.87 12.54
C LYS A 270 26.39 -3.01 11.11
N LYS A 271 26.70 -4.13 10.47
CA LYS A 271 26.09 -4.56 9.20
C LYS A 271 25.08 -5.70 9.36
N THR A 272 24.71 -6.02 10.60
CA THR A 272 23.71 -7.06 10.89
C THR A 272 22.37 -6.41 11.21
N ILE A 273 21.33 -6.74 10.45
CA ILE A 273 19.95 -6.39 10.75
C ILE A 273 19.43 -7.40 11.77
N GLY A 274 19.08 -6.95 12.97
CA GLY A 274 18.50 -7.82 14.00
C GLY A 274 17.02 -7.57 14.22
N THR A 275 16.47 -8.25 15.22
CA THR A 275 15.11 -8.02 15.71
C THR A 275 14.90 -6.61 16.24
N TRP A 276 13.68 -6.25 16.66
CA TRP A 276 13.35 -4.94 17.24
C TRP A 276 14.35 -4.45 18.30
N ARG A 277 14.85 -5.35 19.17
CA ARG A 277 15.86 -5.03 20.21
C ARG A 277 17.25 -4.70 19.64
N SER A 278 17.55 -5.19 18.45
CA SER A 278 18.85 -5.07 17.77
C SER A 278 18.75 -4.37 16.42
N LYS A 279 17.72 -3.56 16.23
CA LYS A 279 17.46 -2.76 15.03
C LYS A 279 18.61 -1.81 14.66
N ILE A 280 18.71 -1.46 13.39
CA ILE A 280 19.60 -0.41 12.90
C ILE A 280 18.82 0.90 12.81
N THR A 281 19.27 1.93 13.52
CA THR A 281 18.65 3.26 13.51
C THR A 281 19.44 4.23 12.64
N PHE A 282 18.78 4.81 11.64
CA PHE A 282 19.27 5.93 10.83
C PHE A 282 18.56 7.22 11.25
N THR A 283 19.30 8.33 11.27
CA THR A 283 18.76 9.65 11.65
C THR A 283 19.21 10.72 10.67
N ALA A 284 18.34 11.68 10.36
CA ALA A 284 18.67 12.82 9.51
C ALA A 284 19.87 13.63 10.06
N ALA A 285 20.08 13.61 11.38
CA ALA A 285 21.18 14.30 12.02
C ALA A 285 22.55 13.65 11.76
N LYS A 286 22.65 12.30 11.80
CA LYS A 286 23.93 11.57 11.78
C LYS A 286 24.24 10.91 10.42
N ASP A 287 23.22 10.54 9.67
CA ASP A 287 23.32 9.67 8.50
C ASP A 287 22.99 10.46 7.23
N LYS A 288 23.90 11.36 6.84
CA LYS A 288 23.66 12.38 5.79
C LYS A 288 23.45 11.84 4.37
N GLU A 289 23.78 10.58 4.14
CA GLU A 289 23.56 9.91 2.86
C GLU A 289 22.56 8.77 3.00
N GLU A 290 22.73 7.93 4.03
CA GLU A 290 21.93 6.73 4.19
C GLU A 290 20.48 7.04 4.56
N PHE A 291 20.25 7.99 5.48
CA PHE A 291 18.90 8.37 5.86
C PHE A 291 18.10 8.92 4.67
N PRO A 292 18.58 9.96 3.94
CA PRO A 292 17.85 10.44 2.76
C PRO A 292 17.76 9.39 1.65
N ALA A 293 18.77 8.53 1.45
CA ALA A 293 18.64 7.45 0.45
C ALA A 293 17.48 6.50 0.80
N ILE A 294 17.37 6.05 2.04
CA ILE A 294 16.26 5.19 2.49
C ILE A 294 14.92 5.94 2.37
N LEU A 295 14.88 7.23 2.76
CA LEU A 295 13.68 8.07 2.61
C LEU A 295 13.26 8.23 1.14
N GLY A 296 14.20 8.27 0.21
CA GLY A 296 13.91 8.37 -1.24
C GLY A 296 13.64 7.05 -1.95
N SER A 297 13.73 5.91 -1.26
CA SER A 297 13.28 4.60 -1.77
C SER A 297 11.77 4.61 -2.06
N PRO A 298 11.22 3.69 -2.88
CA PRO A 298 9.77 3.57 -3.10
C PRO A 298 8.94 3.61 -1.79
N ASN A 299 9.28 2.75 -0.83
CA ASN A 299 8.53 2.65 0.43
C ASN A 299 8.73 3.87 1.35
N GLY A 300 9.90 4.50 1.34
CA GLY A 300 10.16 5.73 2.10
C GLY A 300 9.50 6.95 1.47
N ALA A 301 9.51 7.03 0.14
CA ALA A 301 8.96 8.14 -0.61
C ALA A 301 7.44 8.17 -0.54
N GLY A 302 6.77 7.03 -0.59
CA GLY A 302 5.31 6.96 -0.39
C GLY A 302 4.89 7.58 0.95
N ALA A 303 5.64 7.31 2.03
CA ALA A 303 5.41 7.93 3.33
C ALA A 303 5.66 9.44 3.30
N ALA A 304 6.76 9.89 2.69
CA ALA A 304 7.04 11.31 2.56
C ALA A 304 5.98 12.05 1.74
N PHE A 305 5.52 11.47 0.61
CA PHE A 305 4.47 12.04 -0.22
C PHE A 305 3.15 12.14 0.54
N MET A 306 2.77 11.14 1.34
CA MET A 306 1.60 11.26 2.22
C MET A 306 1.71 12.47 3.16
N LEU A 307 2.88 12.74 3.74
CA LEU A 307 3.08 13.91 4.61
C LEU A 307 3.12 15.23 3.83
N ILE A 308 3.51 15.20 2.55
CA ILE A 308 3.62 16.40 1.70
C ILE A 308 2.28 16.77 1.08
N ASN A 309 1.52 15.79 0.58
CA ASN A 309 0.34 16.02 -0.24
C ASN A 309 -0.95 16.29 0.56
N HIS A 310 -0.91 16.17 1.89
CA HIS A 310 -2.08 16.31 2.77
C HIS A 310 -1.84 17.28 3.95
N LYS A 311 -0.86 18.19 3.81
CA LYS A 311 -0.39 19.10 4.87
C LYS A 311 -1.50 19.99 5.42
N LYS A 312 -2.45 20.44 4.60
CA LYS A 312 -3.54 21.32 5.04
C LYS A 312 -4.32 20.75 6.22
N ARG A 313 -4.56 19.43 6.23
CA ARG A 313 -5.28 18.74 7.30
C ARG A 313 -4.34 18.11 8.33
N LEU A 314 -3.26 17.48 7.87
CA LEU A 314 -2.29 16.77 8.71
C LEU A 314 -1.37 17.70 9.53
N GLY A 315 -1.22 18.95 9.09
CA GLY A 315 -0.18 19.86 9.54
C GLY A 315 1.19 19.54 8.94
N VAL A 316 2.16 20.42 9.20
CA VAL A 316 3.53 20.20 8.72
C VAL A 316 4.20 19.12 9.57
N LYS A 317 4.59 18.02 8.91
CA LYS A 317 5.19 16.83 9.51
C LYS A 317 6.45 16.43 8.74
N THR A 318 7.44 15.89 9.44
CA THR A 318 8.67 15.39 8.83
C THR A 318 9.14 14.09 9.47
N ILE A 319 9.91 13.31 8.73
CA ILE A 319 10.54 12.08 9.20
C ILE A 319 11.99 12.43 9.58
N LYS A 320 12.39 12.15 10.83
CA LYS A 320 13.77 12.40 11.31
C LYS A 320 14.55 11.16 11.72
N ARG A 321 13.86 10.02 11.85
CA ARG A 321 14.45 8.73 12.23
C ARG A 321 13.76 7.59 11.49
N ILE A 322 14.59 6.64 11.06
CA ILE A 322 14.17 5.39 10.43
C ILE A 322 14.85 4.24 11.17
N ASP A 323 14.05 3.32 11.67
CA ASP A 323 14.50 2.08 12.28
C ASP A 323 14.27 0.92 11.31
N VAL A 324 15.32 0.15 11.02
CA VAL A 324 15.28 -1.04 10.16
C VAL A 324 15.52 -2.27 11.01
N PHE A 325 14.65 -3.27 10.91
CA PHE A 325 14.70 -4.49 11.70
C PHE A 325 14.06 -5.67 10.95
N VAL A 326 14.21 -6.88 11.50
CA VAL A 326 13.49 -8.08 11.06
C VAL A 326 12.61 -8.59 12.21
N PRO A 327 11.56 -9.38 11.96
CA PRO A 327 10.76 -9.94 13.06
C PRO A 327 11.55 -10.95 13.89
N GLU A 328 12.33 -11.79 13.21
CA GLU A 328 13.03 -12.91 13.83
C GLU A 328 14.47 -13.04 13.33
N GLY A 329 15.33 -13.58 14.19
CA GLY A 329 16.72 -13.84 13.86
C GLY A 329 17.56 -12.58 13.68
N SER A 330 18.63 -12.73 12.91
CA SER A 330 19.54 -11.64 12.56
C SER A 330 20.28 -11.99 11.28
N PHE A 331 20.39 -11.02 10.37
CA PHE A 331 20.97 -11.24 9.06
C PHE A 331 22.11 -10.28 8.81
N GLU A 332 23.29 -10.82 8.50
CA GLU A 332 24.43 -10.02 8.13
C GLU A 332 24.32 -9.58 6.67
N VAL A 333 24.38 -8.27 6.43
CA VAL A 333 24.40 -7.71 5.08
C VAL A 333 25.81 -7.85 4.52
N THR A 334 25.96 -8.63 3.46
CA THR A 334 27.23 -8.84 2.76
C THR A 334 27.22 -8.34 1.32
N GLU A 335 26.04 -8.09 0.77
CA GLU A 335 25.80 -7.67 -0.61
C GLU A 335 24.59 -6.73 -0.70
N THR A 336 24.39 -6.13 -1.87
CA THR A 336 23.27 -5.22 -2.14
C THR A 336 22.30 -5.76 -3.17
N ASP A 337 22.73 -6.71 -3.99
CA ASP A 337 21.86 -7.35 -4.97
C ASP A 337 20.80 -8.18 -4.24
N VAL A 338 19.53 -7.89 -4.52
CA VAL A 338 18.39 -8.51 -3.85
C VAL A 338 17.99 -9.77 -4.59
N GLU A 339 17.70 -10.81 -3.82
CA GLU A 339 17.33 -12.15 -4.28
C GLU A 339 16.18 -12.63 -3.38
N GLU A 340 15.50 -13.70 -3.77
CA GLU A 340 14.38 -14.29 -3.02
C GLU A 340 14.73 -14.57 -1.53
N LYS A 341 16.00 -14.89 -1.24
CA LYS A 341 16.45 -15.11 0.15
C LYS A 341 16.31 -13.86 1.03
N HIS A 342 16.44 -12.67 0.45
CA HIS A 342 16.35 -11.40 1.15
C HIS A 342 14.90 -11.01 1.46
N GLU A 343 13.94 -11.40 0.61
CA GLU A 343 12.51 -11.24 0.87
C GLU A 343 12.09 -12.02 2.12
N LYS A 344 12.64 -13.23 2.30
CA LYS A 344 12.40 -14.10 3.46
C LYS A 344 12.90 -13.51 4.78
N TRP A 345 13.75 -12.47 4.75
CA TRP A 345 14.16 -11.76 5.96
C TRP A 345 13.01 -10.95 6.57
N ASN A 346 11.95 -10.68 5.79
CA ASN A 346 10.80 -9.86 6.21
C ASN A 346 11.26 -8.51 6.78
N VAL A 347 12.17 -7.82 6.07
CA VAL A 347 12.72 -6.53 6.53
C VAL A 347 11.58 -5.53 6.75
N MET A 348 11.60 -4.90 7.92
CA MET A 348 10.64 -3.91 8.38
C MET A 348 11.30 -2.52 8.43
N MET A 349 10.51 -1.48 8.18
CA MET A 349 10.96 -0.10 8.33
C MET A 349 9.96 0.70 9.18
N LEU A 350 10.40 1.25 10.31
CA LEU A 350 9.63 2.17 11.14
C LEU A 350 10.15 3.60 10.97
N MET A 351 9.27 4.49 10.50
CA MET A 351 9.51 5.92 10.34
C MET A 351 8.89 6.71 11.50
N TYR A 352 9.69 7.58 12.12
CA TYR A 352 9.25 8.45 13.20
C TYR A 352 8.92 9.83 12.66
N ILE A 353 7.67 10.22 12.87
CA ILE A 353 7.11 11.48 12.40
C ILE A 353 7.13 12.47 13.55
N VAL A 354 7.63 13.67 13.26
CA VAL A 354 7.71 14.78 14.19
C VAL A 354 7.26 16.06 13.51
N ASN A 355 6.90 17.05 14.31
CA ASN A 355 6.79 18.41 13.80
C ASN A 355 8.23 18.94 13.49
N PRO A 356 8.41 19.76 12.43
CA PRO A 356 9.72 20.25 11.98
C PRO A 356 10.60 20.88 13.04
#